data_AF-R8W5A7-F1
#
_entry.id   AF-R8W5A7-F1
#
_cell.length_a   1.000
_cell.length_b   1.000
_cell.length_c   1.000
_cell.angle_alpha   90.00
_cell.angle_beta   90.00
_cell.angle_gamma   90.00
#
_symmetry.space_group_name_H-M   'P 1'
#
loop_
_entity.id
_entity.type
_entity.pdbx_description
1 polymer ?
#
loop_
_entity_poly.entity_id
_entity_poly.type
_entity_poly.pdbx_seq_one_letter_code
_entity_poly.pdbx_strand_id
1 'polypeptide(L)'
;MPGVLYSLTLFNQWQEGFFIGLFESHEYAQQTAERYLSAVPGFRDYPCTYEITEKSVVGSVAPSGKIYVVWGWNENQEGYDTDIWCSDCYTDREEAEKVLADTKQCLNRQEWSLDGYPINQCHWTDGFVRMFY
;
A
#
# COMPACT_ATOMS: atom_id res chain seq x y z
N MET A 1 14.34 13.82 -8.82
CA MET A 1 13.81 14.06 -7.46
C MET A 1 12.91 12.87 -7.12
N PRO A 2 12.95 12.28 -5.91
CA PRO A 2 11.97 11.26 -5.56
C PRO A 2 10.59 11.94 -5.55
N GLY A 3 9.71 11.50 -6.43
CA GLY A 3 8.34 12.01 -6.52
C GLY A 3 7.50 11.48 -5.36
N VAL A 4 6.54 12.28 -4.90
CA VAL A 4 5.44 11.81 -4.05
C VAL A 4 4.31 11.38 -4.98
N LEU A 5 3.75 10.21 -4.74
CA LEU A 5 2.56 9.71 -5.40
C LEU A 5 1.40 9.68 -4.42
N TYR A 6 0.24 10.15 -4.86
CA TYR A 6 -0.99 10.12 -4.10
C TYR A 6 -1.78 8.86 -4.46
N SER A 7 -2.28 8.14 -3.47
CA SER A 7 -3.08 6.94 -3.68
C SER A 7 -4.28 6.94 -2.75
N LEU A 8 -5.43 6.53 -3.28
CA LEU A 8 -6.65 6.40 -2.51
C LEU A 8 -6.72 4.97 -1.97
N THR A 9 -6.85 4.82 -0.66
CA THR A 9 -6.98 3.51 -0.03
C THR A 9 -8.31 3.40 0.69
N LEU A 10 -9.04 2.34 0.37
CA LEU A 10 -10.24 1.95 1.08
C LEU A 10 -9.83 0.96 2.18
N PHE A 11 -9.84 1.43 3.43
CA PHE A 11 -9.60 0.56 4.57
C PHE A 11 -10.88 -0.19 4.91
N ASN A 12 -10.82 -1.52 4.90
CA ASN A 12 -11.88 -2.33 5.48
C ASN A 12 -11.56 -2.47 6.97
N GLN A 13 -12.45 -1.99 7.84
CA GLN A 13 -12.28 -1.87 9.31
C GLN A 13 -11.92 -3.18 10.04
N TRP A 14 -11.92 -4.31 9.33
CA TRP A 14 -11.68 -5.66 9.84
C TRP A 14 -10.32 -6.25 9.42
N GLN A 15 -9.48 -5.50 8.70
CA GLN A 15 -8.27 -6.04 8.10
C GLN A 15 -7.00 -5.48 8.76
N GLU A 16 -6.18 -6.38 9.32
CA GLU A 16 -4.81 -6.09 9.81
C GLU A 16 -3.82 -6.03 8.63
N GLY A 17 -4.18 -5.27 7.60
CA GLY A 17 -3.33 -5.01 6.43
C GLY A 17 -2.37 -3.85 6.70
N PHE A 18 -1.13 -3.99 6.25
CA PHE A 18 -0.10 -2.98 6.36
C PHE A 18 0.43 -2.61 4.97
N PHE A 19 0.48 -1.30 4.71
CA PHE A 19 1.10 -0.74 3.52
C PHE A 19 2.62 -0.63 3.72
N ILE A 20 3.42 -1.37 2.95
CA ILE A 20 4.89 -1.37 3.09
C ILE A 20 5.52 -0.20 2.32
N GLY A 21 5.09 0.04 1.08
CA GLY A 21 5.63 1.13 0.26
C GLY A 21 5.32 1.02 -1.23
N LEU A 22 5.78 2.04 -1.98
CA LEU A 22 5.74 2.11 -3.45
C LEU A 22 7.15 2.02 -4.03
N PHE A 23 7.35 1.21 -5.07
CA PHE A 23 8.66 0.98 -5.65
C PHE A 23 8.64 1.08 -7.17
N GLU A 24 9.72 1.62 -7.74
CA GLU A 24 9.84 1.82 -9.19
C GLU A 24 10.04 0.53 -9.98
N SER A 25 10.45 -0.57 -9.33
CA SER A 25 10.66 -1.87 -9.96
C SER A 25 10.10 -3.00 -9.12
N HIS A 26 9.62 -4.04 -9.79
CA HIS A 26 9.14 -5.26 -9.15
C HIS A 26 10.25 -5.93 -8.33
N GLU A 27 11.48 -5.97 -8.86
CA GLU A 27 12.62 -6.54 -8.15
C GLU A 27 12.87 -5.84 -6.82
N TYR A 28 12.82 -4.51 -6.79
CA TYR A 28 13.04 -3.77 -5.54
C TYR A 28 11.87 -3.93 -4.57
N ALA A 29 10.63 -3.96 -5.07
CA ALA A 29 9.45 -4.29 -4.28
C ALA A 29 9.60 -5.65 -3.61
N GLN A 30 10.00 -6.67 -4.38
CA GLN A 30 10.16 -8.04 -3.89
C GLN A 30 11.27 -8.16 -2.84
N GLN A 31 12.46 -7.63 -3.13
CA GLN A 31 13.57 -7.62 -2.16
C GLN A 31 13.19 -6.92 -0.86
N THR A 32 12.41 -5.83 -0.96
CA THR A 32 11.92 -5.12 0.22
C THR A 32 10.93 -5.99 1.00
N ALA A 33 9.95 -6.60 0.34
CA ALA A 33 8.98 -7.46 0.99
C ALA A 33 9.62 -8.66 1.70
N GLU A 34 10.58 -9.33 1.05
CA GLU A 34 11.36 -10.44 1.62
C GLU A 34 12.20 -9.97 2.83
N ARG A 35 12.77 -8.77 2.77
CA ARG A 35 13.49 -8.16 3.90
C ARG A 35 12.57 -7.92 5.09
N TYR A 36 11.32 -7.50 4.86
CA TYR A 36 10.35 -7.30 5.93
C TYR A 36 10.08 -8.61 6.67
N LEU A 37 9.74 -9.66 5.93
CA LEU A 37 9.45 -10.98 6.51
C LEU A 37 10.67 -11.62 7.20
N SER A 38 11.90 -11.30 6.80
CA SER A 38 13.11 -11.91 7.37
C SER A 38 13.74 -11.11 8.49
N ALA A 39 13.63 -9.78 8.48
CA ALA A 39 14.47 -8.91 9.30
C ALA A 39 13.71 -7.88 10.14
N VAL A 40 12.47 -7.51 9.80
CA VAL A 40 11.75 -6.44 10.52
C VAL A 40 10.95 -7.05 11.67
N PRO A 41 11.11 -6.55 12.92
CA PRO A 41 10.33 -7.02 14.08
C PRO A 41 8.82 -6.96 13.85
N GLY A 42 8.07 -7.89 14.43
CA GLY A 42 6.66 -8.09 14.14
C GLY A 42 6.46 -8.91 12.85
N PHE A 43 6.95 -8.44 11.71
CA PHE A 43 6.78 -9.15 10.44
C PHE A 43 7.48 -10.50 10.41
N ARG A 44 8.71 -10.59 10.95
CA ARG A 44 9.43 -11.86 11.07
C ARG A 44 8.98 -12.73 12.24
N ASP A 45 8.35 -12.10 13.23
CA ASP A 45 8.01 -12.73 14.51
C ASP A 45 6.61 -13.36 14.48
N TYR A 46 5.80 -13.01 13.47
CA TYR A 46 4.43 -13.49 13.26
C TYR A 46 4.25 -14.07 11.84
N PRO A 47 3.22 -14.91 11.62
CA PRO A 47 2.90 -15.39 10.28
C PRO A 47 2.32 -14.24 9.45
N CYS A 48 3.20 -13.59 8.68
CA CYS A 48 2.90 -12.48 7.80
C CYS A 48 3.22 -12.88 6.37
N THR A 49 2.44 -12.36 5.43
CA THR A 49 2.66 -12.49 3.99
C THR A 49 2.52 -11.15 3.29
N TYR A 50 2.80 -11.11 1.99
CA TYR A 50 2.73 -9.90 1.19
C TYR A 50 2.17 -10.15 -0.20
N GLU A 51 1.68 -9.07 -0.82
CA GLU A 51 1.35 -8.99 -2.24
C GLU A 51 2.06 -7.80 -2.88
N ILE A 52 2.47 -8.01 -4.13
CA ILE A 52 3.00 -6.96 -4.99
C ILE A 52 1.99 -6.72 -6.11
N THR A 53 1.40 -5.54 -6.13
CA THR A 53 0.44 -5.14 -7.18
C THR A 53 1.10 -4.11 -8.09
N GLU A 54 1.03 -4.34 -9.41
CA GLU A 54 1.41 -3.34 -10.41
C GLU A 54 0.28 -2.30 -10.55
N LYS A 55 0.63 -1.02 -10.51
CA LYS A 55 -0.31 0.08 -10.69
C LYS A 55 0.16 1.09 -11.71
N SER A 56 -0.80 1.72 -12.38
CA SER A 56 -0.51 2.81 -13.29
C SER A 56 -0.28 4.09 -12.51
N VAL A 57 0.59 4.95 -13.03
CA VAL A 57 0.81 6.29 -12.51
C VAL A 57 0.16 7.28 -13.47
N VAL A 58 -0.85 7.99 -12.98
CA VAL A 58 -1.54 9.06 -13.70
C VAL A 58 -0.78 10.36 -13.50
N GLY A 59 -0.33 10.95 -14.62
CA GLY A 59 0.46 12.19 -14.66
C GLY A 59 1.85 12.01 -15.27
N SER A 60 2.68 13.06 -15.24
CA SER A 60 3.88 13.18 -16.09
C SER A 60 5.22 12.89 -15.41
N VAL A 61 5.25 12.22 -14.25
CA VAL A 61 6.47 12.16 -13.40
C VAL A 61 7.13 10.77 -13.33
N ALA A 62 6.42 9.67 -13.57
CA ALA A 62 7.02 8.33 -13.54
C ALA A 62 7.64 7.96 -14.91
N PRO A 63 8.95 7.64 -15.01
CA PRO A 63 9.61 7.29 -16.28
C PRO A 63 8.97 6.10 -17.01
N SER A 64 8.36 5.18 -16.26
CA SER A 64 7.72 3.96 -16.75
C SER A 64 6.19 4.06 -16.85
N GLY A 65 5.58 5.11 -16.26
CA GLY A 65 4.13 5.19 -16.05
C GLY A 65 3.57 4.11 -15.10
N LYS A 66 4.43 3.38 -14.39
CA LYS A 66 4.07 2.25 -13.54
C LYS A 66 4.80 2.28 -12.21
N ILE A 67 4.15 1.75 -11.18
CA ILE A 67 4.71 1.58 -9.84
C ILE A 67 4.28 0.24 -9.27
N TYR A 68 5.10 -0.33 -8.40
CA TYR A 68 4.81 -1.58 -7.69
C TYR A 68 4.50 -1.27 -6.24
N VAL A 69 3.30 -1.65 -5.81
CA VAL A 69 2.82 -1.43 -4.45
C VAL A 69 3.01 -2.71 -3.65
N VAL A 70 3.62 -2.61 -2.48
CA VAL A 70 3.75 -3.74 -1.56
C VAL A 70 2.77 -3.57 -0.42
N TRP A 71 1.84 -4.51 -0.33
CA TRP A 71 0.97 -4.70 0.82
C TRP A 71 1.44 -5.94 1.57
N GLY A 72 1.18 -5.99 2.86
CA GLY A 72 1.16 -7.27 3.54
C GLY A 72 0.11 -7.33 4.62
N TRP A 73 -0.08 -8.53 5.13
CA TRP A 73 -1.08 -8.82 6.14
C TRP A 73 -0.65 -10.02 6.98
N ASN A 74 -1.36 -10.18 8.09
CA ASN A 74 -1.23 -11.38 8.91
C ASN A 74 -1.95 -12.55 8.24
N GLU A 75 -1.27 -13.68 8.08
CA GLU A 75 -1.92 -14.91 7.65
C GLU A 75 -2.93 -15.32 8.74
N ASN A 76 -4.22 -15.23 8.43
CA ASN A 76 -5.26 -15.81 9.27
C ASN A 76 -5.47 -17.29 8.91
N GLN A 77 -5.97 -18.09 9.84
CA GLN A 77 -6.18 -19.54 9.64
C GLN A 77 -7.17 -19.88 8.52
N GLU A 78 -7.93 -18.89 8.03
CA GLU A 78 -8.98 -19.08 7.02
C GLU A 78 -8.57 -18.64 5.61
N GLY A 79 -7.35 -18.09 5.44
CA GLY A 79 -6.81 -17.73 4.13
C GLY A 79 -7.66 -16.70 3.38
N TYR A 80 -8.35 -15.81 4.10
CA TYR A 80 -9.17 -14.80 3.45
C TYR A 80 -8.29 -13.83 2.66
N ASP A 81 -8.57 -13.74 1.36
CA ASP A 81 -8.05 -12.69 0.51
C ASP A 81 -8.38 -11.34 1.14
N THR A 82 -7.32 -10.60 1.46
CA THR A 82 -7.41 -9.24 1.95
C THR A 82 -7.63 -8.35 0.74
N ASP A 83 -8.88 -8.20 0.29
CA ASP A 83 -9.25 -7.25 -0.75
C ASP A 83 -9.09 -5.80 -0.23
N ILE A 84 -7.84 -5.36 -0.06
CA ILE A 84 -7.47 -3.97 0.16
C ILE A 84 -7.60 -3.31 -1.21
N TRP A 85 -8.73 -2.66 -1.43
CA TRP A 85 -8.88 -1.86 -2.64
C TRP A 85 -8.07 -0.57 -2.51
N CYS A 86 -7.23 -0.34 -3.49
CA CYS A 86 -6.50 0.91 -3.60
C CYS A 86 -6.53 1.34 -5.08
N SER A 87 -6.68 2.64 -5.34
CA SER A 87 -6.71 3.19 -6.70
C SER A 87 -5.36 3.10 -7.40
N ASP A 88 -5.30 3.49 -8.67
CA ASP A 88 -4.03 3.90 -9.30
C ASP A 88 -3.37 5.06 -8.53
N CYS A 89 -2.11 5.33 -8.85
CA CYS A 89 -1.32 6.38 -8.19
C CYS A 89 -1.31 7.67 -9.03
N TYR A 90 -1.39 8.82 -8.37
CA TYR A 90 -1.49 10.14 -9.01
C TYR A 90 -0.29 11.00 -8.65
N THR A 91 0.27 11.72 -9.62
CA THR A 91 1.37 12.67 -9.33
C THR A 91 0.85 14.03 -8.83
N ASP A 92 -0.41 14.34 -9.12
CA ASP A 92 -1.07 15.58 -8.74
C ASP A 92 -2.12 15.35 -7.64
N ARG A 93 -2.07 16.18 -6.60
CA ARG A 93 -2.96 16.05 -5.45
C ARG A 93 -4.40 16.48 -5.78
N GLU A 94 -4.58 17.56 -6.54
CA GLU A 94 -5.92 18.05 -6.88
C GLU A 94 -6.67 17.05 -7.76
N GLU A 95 -5.96 16.38 -8.67
CA GLU A 95 -6.50 15.27 -9.46
C GLU A 95 -6.91 14.10 -8.57
N ALA A 96 -6.05 13.68 -7.64
CA ALA A 96 -6.36 12.61 -6.70
C ALA A 96 -7.58 12.94 -5.80
N GLU A 97 -7.70 14.19 -5.36
CA GLU A 97 -8.85 14.68 -4.57
C GLU A 97 -10.16 14.67 -5.38
N LYS A 98 -10.12 15.00 -6.67
CA LYS A 98 -11.29 14.89 -7.56
C LYS A 98 -11.73 13.44 -7.72
N VAL A 99 -10.78 12.54 -7.99
CA VAL A 99 -11.07 11.10 -8.08
C VAL A 99 -11.64 10.57 -6.77
N LEU A 100 -11.16 11.05 -5.62
CA LEU A 100 -11.70 10.66 -4.31
C LEU A 100 -13.17 11.09 -4.17
N ALA A 101 -13.48 12.33 -4.55
CA ALA A 101 -14.83 12.85 -4.49
C ALA A 101 -15.79 12.05 -5.39
N ASP A 102 -15.36 11.74 -6.62
CA ASP A 102 -16.14 10.94 -7.57
C ASP A 102 -16.32 9.49 -7.10
N THR A 103 -15.25 8.88 -6.59
CA THR A 103 -15.26 7.50 -6.09
C THR A 103 -16.19 7.35 -4.87
N LYS A 104 -16.18 8.34 -3.96
CA LYS A 104 -17.10 8.38 -2.81
C LYS A 104 -18.58 8.44 -3.21
N GLN A 105 -18.90 9.06 -4.35
CA GLN A 105 -20.27 9.08 -4.87
C GLN A 105 -20.69 7.71 -5.43
N CYS A 106 -19.76 6.96 -6.02
CA CYS A 106 -20.03 5.64 -6.59
C CYS A 106 -20.01 4.51 -5.56
N LEU A 107 -19.16 4.62 -4.53
CA LEU A 107 -18.93 3.58 -3.53
C LEU A 107 -19.34 4.10 -2.15
N ASN A 108 -20.52 3.64 -1.69
CA ASN A 108 -21.08 4.03 -0.40
C ASN A 108 -20.40 3.29 0.76
N ARG A 109 -19.11 3.57 0.98
CA ARG A 109 -18.29 3.06 2.10
C ARG A 109 -17.91 4.20 3.04
N GLN A 110 -17.77 3.88 4.33
CA GLN A 110 -17.67 4.89 5.39
C GLN A 110 -16.27 5.48 5.58
N GLU A 111 -15.20 4.78 5.19
CA GLU A 111 -13.83 5.22 5.46
C GLU A 111 -12.95 5.20 4.21
N TRP A 112 -12.45 6.37 3.87
CA TRP A 112 -11.53 6.58 2.75
C TRP A 112 -10.32 7.36 3.24
N SER A 113 -9.15 7.00 2.74
CA SER A 113 -7.90 7.73 2.93
C SER A 113 -7.34 8.18 1.59
N LEU A 114 -6.73 9.36 1.59
CA LEU A 114 -5.93 9.85 0.47
C LEU A 114 -4.56 10.19 1.05
N ASP A 115 -3.58 9.35 0.72
CA ASP A 115 -2.25 9.43 1.31
C ASP A 115 -1.21 9.72 0.24
N GLY A 116 -0.20 10.50 0.63
CA GLY A 116 0.95 10.80 -0.20
C GLY A 116 2.15 9.95 0.21
N TYR A 117 2.67 9.17 -0.74
CA TYR A 117 3.74 8.22 -0.50
C TYR A 117 4.99 8.59 -1.32
N PRO A 118 6.15 8.79 -0.67
CA PRO A 118 7.42 8.92 -1.38
C PRO A 118 7.78 7.61 -2.08
N ILE A 119 8.17 7.71 -3.35
CA ILE A 119 8.65 6.55 -4.11
C ILE A 119 9.92 5.99 -3.46
N ASN A 120 10.03 4.66 -3.42
CA ASN A 120 11.15 3.90 -2.87
C ASN A 120 11.35 4.03 -1.35
N GLN A 121 10.34 4.55 -0.64
CA GLN A 121 10.36 4.67 0.81
C GLN A 121 9.47 3.64 1.50
N CYS A 122 10.01 3.07 2.56
CA CYS A 122 9.35 2.14 3.46
C CYS A 122 8.56 2.90 4.54
N HIS A 123 7.29 2.52 4.76
CA HIS A 123 6.45 3.15 5.78
C HIS A 123 6.64 2.52 7.19
N TRP A 124 6.97 1.24 7.27
CA TRP A 124 7.06 0.47 8.52
C TRP A 124 8.52 0.12 8.87
N THR A 125 9.28 1.10 9.33
CA THR A 125 10.72 0.90 9.59
C THR A 125 11.02 0.23 10.94
N ASP A 126 10.18 0.44 11.95
CA ASP A 126 10.38 -0.07 13.31
C ASP A 126 9.64 -1.38 13.61
N GLY A 127 8.81 -1.87 12.70
CA GLY A 127 8.01 -3.07 12.91
C GLY A 127 6.73 -2.83 13.73
N PHE A 128 6.18 -3.90 14.31
CA PHE A 128 4.99 -3.83 15.17
C PHE A 128 5.02 -4.86 16.32
N VAL A 129 4.17 -4.66 17.32
CA VAL A 129 3.89 -5.62 18.41
C VAL A 129 2.40 -5.90 18.48
N ARG A 130 2.01 -7.15 18.76
CA ARG A 130 0.60 -7.51 18.96
C ARG A 130 0.21 -7.32 20.44
N MET A 131 -0.86 -6.56 20.66
CA MET A 131 -1.46 -6.42 21.99
C MET A 131 -2.53 -7.51 22.15
N PHE A 132 -2.31 -8.44 23.07
CA PHE A 132 -3.31 -9.44 23.44
C PHE A 132 -4.16 -8.88 24.58
N TYR A 133 -5.47 -8.73 24.36
CA TYR A 133 -6.46 -8.33 25.36
C TYR A 133 -7.21 -9.53 25.91
#